data_AF-A0A958C2X1-F1
#
_entry.id   AF-A0A958C2X1-F1
#
_cell.length_a   1.000
_cell.length_b   1.000
_cell.length_c   1.000
_cell.angle_alpha   90.00
_cell.angle_beta   90.00
_cell.angle_gamma   90.00
#
_symmetry.space_group_name_H-M   'P 1'
#
loop_
_entity.id
_entity.type
_entity.pdbx_description
1 polymer ?
#
loop_
_entity_poly.entity_id
_entity_poly.type
_entity_poly.pdbx_seq_one_letter_code
_entity_poly.pdbx_strand_id
1 'polypeptide(L)'
;VRLPLASGLLTGKLTRDTKFREDDHRNFNRDGDAFNVGETFAGLPYELGVDLSQEVTALTPPGMTTAQFAQRWILDQEAVSVVIPGASSPKQARGNAAVSDLPPLSPELHTRLANFYADKVRDHIRGPY
;
A
#
# COMPACT_ATOMS: atom_id res chain seq x y z
N VAL A 1 10.42 7.39 3.00
CA VAL A 1 9.00 7.02 3.28
C VAL A 1 8.94 5.65 3.97
N ARG A 2 8.20 5.55 5.08
CA ARG A 2 7.91 4.30 5.81
C ARG A 2 6.47 3.83 5.54
N LEU A 3 6.15 2.59 5.88
CA LEU A 3 4.84 1.95 5.64
C LEU A 3 4.34 1.99 4.17
N PRO A 4 5.21 1.77 3.16
CA PRO A 4 4.83 1.95 1.75
C PRO A 4 3.77 0.98 1.23
N LEU A 5 3.44 -0.06 2.00
CA LEU A 5 2.51 -1.12 1.59
C LEU A 5 1.24 -1.18 2.47
N ALA A 6 1.00 -0.18 3.32
CA ALA A 6 -0.21 -0.05 4.15
C ALA A 6 -0.59 -1.36 4.88
N SER A 7 0.31 -1.87 5.72
CA SER A 7 0.16 -3.14 6.46
C SER A 7 -0.15 -4.37 5.57
N GLY A 8 0.25 -4.32 4.30
CA GLY A 8 0.11 -5.40 3.33
C GLY A 8 -1.02 -5.22 2.32
N LEU A 9 -1.88 -4.20 2.45
CA LEU A 9 -2.98 -3.95 1.49
C LEU A 9 -2.48 -3.85 0.05
N LEU A 10 -1.41 -3.09 -0.18
CA LEU A 10 -0.89 -2.84 -1.52
C LEU A 10 0.01 -3.97 -2.05
N THR A 11 -0.05 -5.16 -1.45
CA THR A 11 0.66 -6.34 -1.97
C THR A 11 -0.12 -7.13 -3.00
N GLY A 12 -1.43 -6.87 -3.13
CA GLY A 12 -2.35 -7.64 -3.98
C GLY A 12 -2.69 -9.03 -3.42
N LYS A 13 -2.33 -9.33 -2.16
CA LYS A 13 -2.51 -10.66 -1.54
C LYS A 13 -3.64 -10.74 -0.52
N LEU A 14 -4.07 -9.60 0.03
CA LEU A 14 -5.10 -9.58 1.06
C LEU A 14 -6.49 -9.68 0.41
N THR A 15 -7.34 -10.46 1.05
CA THR A 15 -8.76 -10.63 0.73
C THR A 15 -9.58 -10.35 1.98
N ARG A 16 -10.89 -10.14 1.84
CA ARG A 16 -11.79 -9.96 3.01
C ARG A 16 -11.73 -11.13 3.99
N ASP A 17 -11.44 -12.33 3.49
CA ASP A 17 -11.34 -13.57 4.28
C ASP A 17 -9.96 -13.80 4.89
N THR A 18 -8.96 -12.99 4.56
CA THR A 18 -7.61 -13.18 5.10
C THR A 18 -7.62 -13.06 6.62
N LYS A 19 -7.08 -14.07 7.28
CA LYS A 19 -6.95 -14.11 8.74
C LYS A 19 -5.50 -13.86 9.13
N PHE A 20 -5.32 -13.00 10.13
CA PHE A 20 -4.04 -12.77 10.77
C PHE A 20 -3.95 -13.61 12.04
N ARG A 21 -2.73 -13.84 12.52
CA ARG A 21 -2.51 -14.47 13.83
C ARG A 21 -3.16 -13.62 14.93
N GLU A 22 -3.60 -14.26 16.00
CA GLU A 22 -4.29 -13.58 17.11
C GLU A 22 -3.49 -12.39 17.67
N ASP A 23 -2.17 -12.54 17.76
CA ASP A 23 -1.20 -11.54 18.26
C ASP A 23 -0.79 -10.47 17.22
N ASP A 24 -1.35 -10.50 16.01
CA ASP A 24 -1.00 -9.56 14.95
C ASP A 24 -1.64 -8.18 15.18
N HIS A 25 -0.85 -7.12 15.08
CA HIS A 25 -1.32 -5.74 15.21
C HIS A 25 -2.44 -5.36 14.24
N ARG A 26 -2.55 -6.03 13.11
CA ARG A 26 -3.66 -5.84 12.16
C ARG A 26 -5.01 -6.28 12.73
N ASN A 27 -5.03 -7.12 13.76
CA ASN A 27 -6.24 -7.46 14.49
C ASN A 27 -6.54 -6.43 15.56
N PHE A 28 -5.60 -6.16 16.46
CA PHE A 28 -5.86 -5.34 17.65
C PHE A 28 -5.75 -3.82 17.44
N ASN A 29 -5.19 -3.36 16.30
CA ASN A 29 -5.05 -1.93 15.99
C ASN A 29 -5.73 -1.52 14.67
N ARG A 30 -6.68 -2.31 14.15
CA ARG A 30 -7.41 -1.93 12.92
C ARG A 30 -8.27 -0.68 13.09
N ASP A 31 -8.64 -0.35 14.32
CA ASP A 31 -9.47 0.80 14.67
C ASP A 31 -8.72 1.85 15.51
N GLY A 32 -7.39 1.67 15.69
CA GLY A 32 -6.53 2.64 16.38
C GLY A 32 -6.50 2.53 17.90
N ASP A 33 -6.95 1.40 18.46
CA ASP A 33 -7.10 1.20 19.90
C ASP A 33 -5.77 1.17 20.69
N ALA A 34 -4.66 0.83 20.02
CA ALA A 34 -3.33 0.73 20.64
C ALA A 34 -2.36 1.84 20.20
N PHE A 35 -2.42 2.27 18.94
CA PHE A 35 -1.61 3.33 18.35
C PHE A 35 -2.36 3.99 17.18
N ASN A 36 -1.84 5.09 16.61
CA ASN A 36 -2.54 5.88 15.59
C ASN A 36 -3.14 4.97 14.49
N VAL A 37 -4.43 5.13 14.20
CA VAL A 37 -5.18 4.29 13.24
C VAL A 37 -4.55 4.29 11.85
N GLY A 38 -3.84 5.36 11.47
CA GLY A 38 -3.08 5.47 10.21
C GLY A 38 -1.92 4.48 10.08
N GLU A 39 -1.41 3.93 11.19
CA GLU A 39 -0.34 2.93 11.19
C GLU A 39 -0.83 1.55 10.72
N THR A 40 -2.14 1.31 10.78
CA THR A 40 -2.77 0.07 10.29
C THR A 40 -3.62 0.38 9.07
N PHE A 41 -3.32 -0.26 7.93
CA PHE A 41 -4.13 -0.10 6.71
C PHE A 41 -4.28 1.35 6.22
N ALA A 42 -3.33 2.24 6.58
CA ALA A 42 -3.38 3.67 6.29
C ALA A 42 -4.66 4.36 6.82
N GLY A 43 -5.25 3.84 7.90
CA GLY A 43 -6.46 4.40 8.52
C GLY A 43 -7.78 3.95 7.88
N LEU A 44 -7.73 3.16 6.80
CA LEU A 44 -8.93 2.64 6.15
C LEU A 44 -9.55 1.50 6.97
N PRO A 45 -10.90 1.38 7.00
CA PRO A 45 -11.55 0.13 7.39
C PRO A 45 -11.02 -1.03 6.54
N TYR A 46 -10.69 -2.16 7.16
CA TYR A 46 -9.97 -3.26 6.49
C TYR A 46 -10.66 -3.74 5.22
N GLU A 47 -11.96 -4.01 5.28
CA GLU A 47 -12.74 -4.58 4.18
C GLU A 47 -12.78 -3.61 3.00
N LEU A 48 -13.00 -2.32 3.27
CA LEU A 48 -12.94 -1.27 2.26
C LEU A 48 -11.52 -1.09 1.70
N GLY A 49 -10.50 -1.14 2.56
CA GLY A 49 -9.10 -1.09 2.15
C GLY A 49 -8.73 -2.24 1.22
N VAL A 50 -9.25 -3.45 1.47
CA VAL A 50 -9.09 -4.59 0.57
C VAL A 50 -9.75 -4.30 -0.78
N ASP A 51 -11.00 -3.85 -0.80
CA ASP A 51 -11.72 -3.55 -2.05
C ASP A 51 -10.99 -2.49 -2.89
N LEU A 52 -10.59 -1.39 -2.27
CA LEU A 52 -9.83 -0.32 -2.91
C LEU A 52 -8.47 -0.83 -3.42
N SER A 53 -7.79 -1.70 -2.65
CA SER A 53 -6.52 -2.29 -3.08
C SER A 53 -6.65 -3.23 -4.28
N GLN A 54 -7.81 -3.85 -4.48
CA GLN A 54 -8.08 -4.67 -5.67
C GLN A 54 -8.20 -3.79 -6.91
N GLU A 55 -8.80 -2.60 -6.80
CA GLU A 55 -8.80 -1.63 -7.90
C GLU A 55 -7.37 -1.20 -8.25
N VAL A 56 -6.52 -0.91 -7.25
CA VAL A 56 -5.09 -0.62 -7.48
C VAL A 56 -4.36 -1.81 -8.12
N THR A 57 -4.68 -3.03 -7.71
CA THR A 57 -4.13 -4.26 -8.31
C THR A 57 -4.47 -4.34 -9.79
N ALA A 58 -5.70 -4.02 -10.18
CA ALA A 58 -6.13 -4.00 -11.59
C ALA A 58 -5.43 -2.91 -12.44
N LEU A 59 -4.85 -1.88 -11.81
CA LEU A 59 -4.03 -0.86 -12.47
C LEU A 59 -2.55 -1.24 -12.62
N THR A 60 -2.13 -2.38 -12.04
CA THR A 60 -0.72 -2.78 -12.05
C THR A 60 -0.26 -3.07 -13.49
N PRO A 61 0.78 -2.38 -14.00
CA PRO A 61 1.28 -2.63 -15.33
C PRO A 61 1.79 -4.07 -15.51
N PRO A 62 1.68 -4.67 -16.70
CA PRO A 62 2.29 -5.95 -17.00
C PRO A 62 3.79 -5.96 -16.67
N GLY A 63 4.27 -7.05 -16.08
CA GLY A 63 5.68 -7.20 -15.69
C GLY A 63 6.03 -6.65 -14.31
N MET A 64 5.09 -6.01 -13.60
CA MET A 64 5.25 -5.59 -12.21
C MET A 64 4.36 -6.42 -11.28
N THR A 65 4.82 -6.60 -10.04
CA THR A 65 3.91 -6.97 -8.94
C THR A 65 3.25 -5.70 -8.36
N THR A 66 2.06 -5.81 -7.76
CA THR A 66 1.38 -4.66 -7.14
C THR A 66 2.23 -4.02 -6.04
N ALA A 67 2.99 -4.81 -5.30
CA ALA A 67 3.93 -4.29 -4.30
C ALA A 67 5.06 -3.45 -4.93
N GLN A 68 5.58 -3.85 -6.09
CA GLN A 68 6.59 -3.07 -6.82
C GLN A 68 5.97 -1.81 -7.41
N PHE A 69 4.77 -1.93 -7.99
CA PHE A 69 4.01 -0.80 -8.54
C PHE A 69 3.75 0.28 -7.48
N ALA A 70 3.26 -0.09 -6.30
CA ALA A 70 3.02 0.83 -5.19
C ALA A 70 4.32 1.53 -4.74
N GLN A 71 5.42 0.78 -4.60
CA GLN A 71 6.71 1.37 -4.22
C GLN A 71 7.30 2.26 -5.31
N ARG A 72 7.14 1.90 -6.60
CA ARG A 72 7.59 2.71 -7.73
C ARG A 72 6.82 4.03 -7.80
N TRP A 73 5.50 4.01 -7.54
CA TRP A 73 4.69 5.22 -7.44
C TRP A 73 5.21 6.19 -6.36
N ILE A 74 5.63 5.64 -5.21
CA ILE A 74 6.23 6.45 -4.13
C ILE A 74 7.58 7.03 -4.57
N LEU A 75 8.42 6.26 -5.26
CA LEU A 75 9.73 6.73 -5.75
C LEU A 75 9.64 7.71 -6.93
N ASP A 76 8.52 7.75 -7.63
CA ASP A 76 8.27 8.74 -8.67
C ASP A 76 7.98 10.15 -8.11
N GLN A 77 7.69 10.26 -6.81
CA GLN A 77 7.46 11.56 -6.18
C GLN A 77 8.79 12.29 -6.00
N GLU A 78 8.90 13.52 -6.54
CA GLU A 78 10.14 14.31 -6.52
C GLU A 78 10.74 14.48 -5.12
N ALA A 79 9.88 14.62 -4.10
CA ALA A 79 10.29 14.79 -2.71
C ALA A 79 10.82 13.50 -2.04
N VAL A 80 10.75 12.35 -2.71
CA VAL A 80 11.08 11.04 -2.13
C VAL A 80 12.33 10.46 -2.75
N SER A 81 13.38 10.33 -1.92
CA SER A 81 14.64 9.68 -2.31
C SER A 81 14.75 8.21 -1.89
N VAL A 82 14.05 7.81 -0.81
CA VAL A 82 14.16 6.47 -0.21
C VAL A 82 12.80 5.95 0.27
N VAL A 83 12.54 4.68 -0.03
CA VAL A 83 11.41 3.91 0.51
C VAL A 83 11.96 2.76 1.36
N ILE A 84 11.37 2.54 2.54
CA ILE A 84 11.85 1.53 3.51
C ILE A 84 10.76 0.47 3.72
N PRO A 85 10.64 -0.51 2.80
CA PRO A 85 9.66 -1.58 2.90
C PRO A 85 10.14 -2.70 3.84
N GLY A 86 9.20 -3.34 4.53
CA GLY A 86 9.49 -4.58 5.26
C GLY A 86 9.66 -5.78 4.33
N ALA A 87 10.34 -6.82 4.83
CA ALA A 87 10.47 -8.12 4.16
C ALA A 87 10.56 -9.25 5.19
N SER A 88 9.82 -10.33 4.97
CA SER A 88 9.89 -11.58 5.77
C SER A 88 10.57 -12.72 5.02
N SER A 89 11.05 -12.48 3.79
CA SER A 89 11.78 -13.46 3.00
C SER A 89 12.85 -12.80 2.12
N PRO A 90 13.92 -13.53 1.76
CA PRO A 90 14.94 -13.03 0.82
C PRO A 90 14.36 -12.64 -0.55
N LYS A 91 13.29 -13.30 -1.00
CA LYS A 91 12.61 -12.97 -2.26
C LYS A 91 11.96 -11.59 -2.20
N GLN A 92 11.31 -11.23 -1.09
CA GLN A 92 10.74 -9.89 -0.91
C GLN A 92 11.81 -8.82 -0.84
N ALA A 93 12.91 -9.07 -0.11
CA ALA A 93 14.02 -8.12 -0.04
C ALA A 93 14.59 -7.80 -1.43
N ARG A 94 14.83 -8.83 -2.26
CA ARG A 94 15.26 -8.65 -3.66
C ARG A 94 14.22 -7.94 -4.51
N GLY A 95 12.94 -8.29 -4.36
CA GLY A 95 11.85 -7.66 -5.10
C GLY A 95 11.68 -6.18 -4.78
N ASN A 96 11.87 -5.80 -3.50
CA ASN A 96 11.84 -4.42 -3.04
C ASN A 96 13.05 -3.62 -3.57
N ALA A 97 14.25 -4.20 -3.52
CA ALA A 97 15.46 -3.54 -4.02
C ALA A 97 15.38 -3.27 -5.54
N ALA A 98 14.78 -4.19 -6.31
CA ALA A 98 14.64 -4.06 -7.75
C ALA A 98 13.67 -2.94 -8.20
N VAL A 99 12.90 -2.33 -7.28
CA VAL A 99 11.95 -1.25 -7.62
C VAL A 99 12.67 -0.02 -8.17
N SER A 100 13.87 0.27 -7.66
CA SER A 100 14.68 1.42 -8.12
C SER A 100 15.09 1.31 -9.58
N ASP A 101 15.19 0.09 -10.12
CA ASP A 101 15.56 -0.17 -11.52
C ASP A 101 14.36 -0.14 -12.48
N LEU A 102 13.13 -0.11 -11.96
CA LEU A 102 11.93 -0.04 -12.77
C LEU A 102 11.78 1.36 -13.39
N PRO A 103 11.23 1.49 -14.61
CA PRO A 103 10.95 2.80 -15.18
C PRO A 103 9.88 3.54 -14.34
N PRO A 104 9.88 4.89 -14.38
CA PRO A 104 8.78 5.67 -13.83
C PRO A 104 7.43 5.24 -14.42
N LEU A 105 6.37 5.36 -13.63
CA LEU A 105 5.02 5.13 -14.11
C LEU A 105 4.61 6.25 -15.07
N SER A 106 3.69 5.95 -15.98
CA SER A 106 3.24 6.94 -16.96
C SER A 106 2.49 8.09 -16.28
N PRO A 107 2.54 9.32 -16.84
CA PRO A 107 1.78 10.46 -16.33
C PRO A 107 0.27 10.21 -16.24
N GLU A 108 -0.28 9.41 -17.16
CA GLU A 108 -1.70 9.03 -17.18
C GLU A 108 -2.03 8.13 -15.98
N LEU A 109 -1.14 7.21 -15.63
CA LEU A 109 -1.32 6.34 -14.48
C LEU A 109 -1.24 7.13 -13.16
N HIS A 110 -0.30 8.07 -13.07
CA HIS A 110 -0.23 9.03 -11.95
C HIS A 110 -1.52 9.82 -11.79
N THR A 111 -2.02 10.40 -12.89
CA THR A 111 -3.29 11.14 -12.89
C THR A 111 -4.47 10.26 -12.45
N ARG A 112 -4.53 9.02 -12.96
CA ARG A 112 -5.59 8.07 -12.60
C ARG A 112 -5.55 7.69 -11.11
N LEU A 113 -4.37 7.50 -10.54
CA LEU A 113 -4.18 7.22 -9.11
C LEU A 113 -4.55 8.42 -8.24
N ALA A 114 -4.19 9.64 -8.66
CA ALA A 114 -4.55 10.87 -7.95
C ALA A 114 -6.08 11.06 -7.90
N ASN A 115 -6.78 10.85 -9.03
CA ASN A 115 -8.23 10.90 -9.09
C ASN A 115 -8.85 9.79 -8.24
N PHE A 116 -8.36 8.55 -8.36
CA PHE A 116 -8.81 7.44 -7.52
C PHE A 116 -8.69 7.76 -6.03
N TYR A 117 -7.56 8.32 -5.59
CA TYR A 117 -7.36 8.73 -4.21
C TYR A 117 -8.37 9.81 -3.77
N ALA A 118 -8.53 10.86 -4.59
CA ALA A 118 -9.42 11.97 -4.29
C ALA A 118 -10.89 11.53 -4.22
N ASP A 119 -11.32 10.70 -5.17
CA ASP A 119 -12.73 10.33 -5.36
C ASP A 119 -13.18 9.17 -4.46
N LYS A 120 -12.27 8.25 -4.13
CA LYS A 120 -12.64 6.97 -3.49
C LYS A 120 -11.92 6.63 -2.19
N VAL A 121 -10.85 7.34 -1.82
CA VAL A 121 -10.00 6.94 -0.69
C VAL A 121 -10.00 8.00 0.42
N ARG A 122 -9.77 9.26 0.06
CA ARG A 122 -9.50 10.36 1.00
C ARG A 122 -10.51 10.45 2.14
N ASP A 123 -11.80 10.40 1.82
CA ASP A 123 -12.89 10.61 2.79
C ASP A 123 -13.10 9.42 3.74
N HIS A 124 -12.43 8.29 3.47
CA HIS A 124 -12.50 7.09 4.30
C HIS A 124 -11.28 6.93 5.23
N ILE A 125 -10.25 7.76 5.08
CA ILE A 125 -9.08 7.74 5.95
C ILE A 125 -9.47 8.28 7.32
N ARG A 126 -9.28 7.45 8.35
CA ARG A 126 -9.54 7.81 9.75
C ARG A 126 -8.26 8.29 10.42
N GLY A 127 -8.43 9.06 11.50
CA GLY A 127 -7.34 9.54 12.35
C GLY A 127 -6.87 10.96 12.01
N PRO A 128 -6.19 11.64 12.95
CA PRO A 128 -5.65 12.96 12.72
C PRO A 128 -4.46 12.91 11.75
N TYR A 129 -4.41 13.87 10.83
CA TYR A 129 -3.26 14.18 9.97
C TYR A 129 -2.23 15.02 10.72
#